data_AF-A0A9N8Z830-F1
#
_entry.id   AF-A0A9N8Z830-F1
#
_cell.length_a   1.000
_cell.length_b   1.000
_cell.length_c   1.000
_cell.angle_alpha   90.00
_cell.angle_beta   90.00
_cell.angle_gamma   90.00
#
_symmetry.space_group_name_H-M   'P 1'
#
loop_
_entity.id
_entity.type
_entity.pdbx_description
1 polymer ?
#
loop_
_entity_poly.entity_id
_entity_poly.type
_entity_poly.pdbx_seq_one_letter_code
_entity_poly.pdbx_strand_id
1 'polypeptide(L)'
;MVKVEEITEDYDDDHHSEDSNFTTDDSDSEDDFEEETWIERIRALRDIIPTDTRDSISYKISSMMSFGVRGARFLGNGAWVLTTSALLVVFPLLVEIGRESAINQMESDPYGQPGQPLPPGQHLPS
;
A
#
# COMPACT_ATOMS: atom_id res chain seq x y z
N MET A 1 -5.12 -47.16 48.22
CA MET A 1 -6.43 -47.83 48.45
C MET A 1 -7.40 -47.18 47.49
N VAL A 2 -7.69 -47.84 46.37
CA VAL A 2 -8.49 -47.30 45.26
C VAL A 2 -9.94 -47.75 45.48
N LYS A 3 -10.87 -46.79 45.51
CA LYS A 3 -12.30 -47.03 45.69
C LYS A 3 -12.91 -47.16 44.29
N VAL A 4 -13.27 -48.37 43.91
CA VAL A 4 -13.93 -48.67 42.64
C VAL A 4 -15.43 -48.63 42.92
N GLU A 5 -16.13 -47.69 42.29
CA GLU A 5 -17.59 -47.62 42.32
C GLU A 5 -18.09 -48.27 41.02
N GLU A 6 -18.78 -49.38 41.21
CA GLU A 6 -19.42 -50.21 40.19
C GLU A 6 -20.76 -49.55 39.83
N ILE A 7 -20.88 -49.04 38.60
CA ILE A 7 -22.16 -48.64 38.04
C ILE A 7 -22.65 -49.84 37.23
N THR A 8 -23.67 -50.50 37.75
CA THR A 8 -24.40 -51.60 37.13
C THR A 8 -25.19 -51.07 35.93
N GLU A 9 -24.90 -51.64 34.75
CA GLU A 9 -25.66 -51.42 33.53
C GLU A 9 -26.97 -52.21 33.60
N ASP A 10 -28.10 -51.50 33.73
CA ASP A 10 -29.41 -52.09 33.46
C ASP A 10 -29.66 -52.03 31.95
N TYR A 11 -29.57 -53.21 31.34
CA TYR A 11 -30.10 -53.54 30.04
C TYR A 11 -31.61 -53.74 30.17
N ASP A 12 -32.40 -52.88 29.53
CA ASP A 12 -33.77 -53.23 29.14
C ASP A 12 -33.89 -53.10 27.61
N ASP A 13 -34.21 -54.24 27.02
CA ASP A 13 -34.32 -54.56 25.60
C ASP A 13 -35.81 -54.46 25.22
N ASP A 14 -36.18 -53.42 24.47
CA ASP A 14 -37.48 -53.34 23.82
C ASP A 14 -37.30 -53.33 22.29
N HIS A 15 -37.60 -54.50 21.72
CA HIS A 15 -37.56 -54.87 20.33
C HIS A 15 -38.45 -54.03 19.38
N HIS A 16 -37.89 -53.76 18.19
CA HIS A 16 -38.48 -53.78 16.83
C HIS A 16 -39.74 -52.94 16.50
N SER A 17 -39.57 -51.94 15.64
CA SER A 17 -39.76 -52.08 14.17
C SER A 17 -40.02 -50.74 13.48
N GLU A 18 -39.47 -50.61 12.26
CA GLU A 18 -39.98 -49.80 11.13
C GLU A 18 -40.04 -48.28 11.39
N ASP A 19 -39.06 -47.50 10.98
CA ASP A 19 -38.91 -47.10 9.59
C ASP A 19 -37.51 -46.51 9.39
N SER A 20 -36.63 -47.30 8.78
CA SER A 20 -35.40 -46.81 8.20
C SER A 20 -35.77 -45.97 6.97
N ASN A 21 -36.21 -44.72 7.17
CA ASN A 21 -36.21 -43.73 6.12
C ASN A 21 -34.77 -43.25 5.89
N PHE A 22 -33.95 -44.16 5.38
CA PHE A 22 -32.78 -43.81 4.60
C PHE A 22 -33.31 -43.25 3.28
N THR A 23 -33.73 -41.98 3.31
CA THR A 23 -33.85 -41.20 2.09
C THR A 23 -32.42 -40.90 1.65
N THR A 24 -31.82 -41.87 0.97
CA THR A 24 -30.84 -41.55 -0.05
C THR A 24 -31.60 -40.77 -1.11
N ASP A 25 -31.57 -39.45 -0.96
CA ASP A 25 -31.83 -38.53 -2.05
C ASP A 25 -30.52 -38.47 -2.88
N ASP A 26 -30.19 -39.61 -3.49
CA ASP A 26 -29.26 -39.68 -4.63
C ASP A 26 -30.09 -39.25 -5.85
N SER A 27 -30.28 -37.95 -6.04
CA SER A 27 -30.74 -37.23 -7.25
C SER A 27 -31.05 -35.79 -6.79
N ASP A 28 -30.14 -34.84 -6.77
CA ASP A 28 -29.40 -34.37 -7.93
C ASP A 28 -28.03 -33.85 -7.46
N SER A 29 -27.01 -34.69 -7.61
CA SER A 29 -25.69 -34.18 -7.96
C SER A 29 -25.71 -33.81 -9.45
N GLU A 30 -26.63 -32.93 -9.84
CA GLU A 30 -26.29 -31.97 -10.89
C GLU A 30 -25.23 -31.10 -10.25
N ASP A 31 -24.02 -31.50 -10.57
CA ASP A 31 -22.78 -30.77 -10.47
C ASP A 31 -22.96 -29.42 -11.20
N ASP A 32 -23.79 -28.56 -10.62
CA ASP A 32 -23.78 -27.13 -10.81
C ASP A 32 -22.46 -26.66 -10.17
N PHE A 33 -21.36 -26.99 -10.85
CA PHE A 33 -20.20 -26.10 -10.90
C PHE A 33 -20.69 -24.80 -11.56
N GLU A 34 -21.59 -24.09 -10.89
CA GLU A 34 -21.78 -22.67 -11.12
C GLU A 34 -20.39 -22.07 -11.06
N GLU A 35 -20.04 -21.28 -12.08
CA GLU A 35 -18.73 -20.67 -12.21
C GLU A 35 -18.49 -19.76 -10.99
N GLU A 36 -17.93 -20.35 -9.93
CA GLU A 36 -17.76 -19.69 -8.65
C GLU A 36 -16.82 -18.52 -8.89
N THR A 37 -17.30 -17.29 -8.69
CA THR A 37 -16.41 -16.15 -8.85
C THR A 37 -15.35 -16.18 -7.76
N TRP A 38 -14.17 -15.61 -8.03
CA TRP A 38 -13.13 -15.42 -7.00
C TRP A 38 -13.69 -14.72 -5.74
N ILE A 39 -14.74 -13.91 -5.91
CA ILE A 39 -15.44 -13.24 -4.83
C ILE A 39 -16.29 -14.24 -4.03
N GLU A 40 -17.07 -15.14 -4.65
CA GLU A 40 -17.77 -16.22 -3.95
C GLU A 40 -16.81 -17.05 -3.11
N ARG A 41 -15.66 -17.44 -3.68
CA ARG A 41 -14.64 -18.23 -2.97
C ARG A 41 -14.06 -17.51 -1.74
N ILE A 42 -13.76 -16.22 -1.86
CA ILE A 42 -13.29 -15.41 -0.73
C ILE A 42 -14.40 -15.24 0.32
N ARG A 43 -15.66 -15.12 -0.09
CA ARG A 43 -16.81 -15.01 0.82
C ARG A 43 -17.07 -16.30 1.57
N ALA A 44 -16.95 -17.46 0.91
CA ALA A 44 -17.07 -18.77 1.53
C ALA A 44 -15.96 -19.02 2.57
N LEU A 45 -14.71 -18.67 2.22
CA LEU A 45 -13.58 -18.72 3.16
C LEU A 45 -13.80 -17.82 4.39
N ARG A 46 -14.43 -16.65 4.20
CA ARG A 46 -14.77 -15.74 5.30
C ARG A 46 -15.79 -16.34 6.28
N ASP A 47 -16.71 -17.19 5.80
CA ASP A 47 -17.78 -17.80 6.61
C ASP A 47 -17.26 -18.94 7.51
N ILE A 48 -16.20 -19.62 7.07
CA ILE A 48 -15.52 -20.69 7.82
C ILE A 48 -14.66 -20.13 8.98
N ILE A 49 -14.39 -18.83 9.01
CA ILE A 49 -13.47 -18.22 9.99
C ILE A 49 -14.22 -17.80 11.27
N PRO A 50 -13.84 -18.33 12.46
CA PRO A 50 -14.47 -17.97 13.74
C PRO A 50 -14.25 -16.49 14.12
N THR A 51 -15.16 -15.94 14.93
CA THR A 51 -15.21 -14.52 15.33
C THR A 51 -13.94 -14.02 16.03
N ASP A 52 -13.26 -14.84 16.82
CA ASP A 52 -11.96 -14.50 17.45
C ASP A 52 -10.85 -14.22 16.42
N THR A 53 -10.91 -14.89 15.27
CA THR A 53 -9.98 -14.65 14.16
C THR A 53 -10.28 -13.35 13.42
N ARG A 54 -11.53 -12.91 13.35
CA ARG A 54 -11.92 -11.65 12.69
C ARG A 54 -11.31 -10.44 13.39
N ASP A 55 -11.33 -10.44 14.72
CA ASP A 55 -10.73 -9.36 15.50
C ASP A 55 -9.22 -9.37 15.35
N SER A 56 -8.57 -10.52 15.53
CA SER A 56 -7.11 -10.63 15.41
C SER A 56 -6.57 -10.36 14.00
N ILE A 57 -7.33 -10.69 12.94
CA ILE A 57 -7.02 -10.28 11.56
C ILE A 57 -7.18 -8.77 11.37
N SER A 58 -8.25 -8.18 11.90
CA SER A 58 -8.46 -6.73 11.82
C SER A 58 -7.36 -5.94 12.53
N TYR A 59 -6.85 -6.42 13.67
CA TYR A 59 -5.72 -5.82 14.38
C TYR A 59 -4.40 -5.96 13.62
N LYS A 60 -4.16 -7.11 12.97
CA LYS A 60 -2.95 -7.33 12.15
C LYS A 60 -2.96 -6.47 10.89
N ILE A 61 -4.08 -6.43 10.16
CA ILE A 61 -4.24 -5.59 8.97
C ILE A 61 -4.17 -4.11 9.33
N SER A 62 -4.85 -3.69 10.41
CA SER A 62 -4.78 -2.29 10.88
C SER A 62 -3.37 -1.92 11.33
N SER A 63 -2.64 -2.81 12.00
CA SER A 63 -1.24 -2.56 12.39
C SER A 63 -0.33 -2.42 11.16
N MET A 64 -0.46 -3.31 10.18
CA MET A 64 0.35 -3.30 8.96
C MET A 64 0.07 -2.06 8.10
N MET A 65 -1.21 -1.69 7.97
CA MET A 65 -1.64 -0.48 7.28
C MET A 65 -1.21 0.79 8.02
N SER A 66 -1.31 0.81 9.35
CA SER A 66 -0.85 1.94 10.16
C SER A 66 0.67 2.14 10.05
N PHE A 67 1.45 1.06 9.96
CA PHE A 67 2.89 1.13 9.75
C PHE A 67 3.24 1.67 8.37
N GLY A 68 2.54 1.22 7.33
CA GLY A 68 2.68 1.75 5.97
C GLY A 68 2.35 3.24 5.89
N VAL A 69 1.23 3.67 6.48
CA VAL A 69 0.83 5.09 6.55
C VAL A 69 1.85 5.91 7.35
N ARG A 70 2.38 5.36 8.43
CA ARG A 70 3.39 6.03 9.26
C ARG A 70 4.73 6.15 8.55
N GLY A 71 5.14 5.14 7.80
CA GLY A 71 6.32 5.17 6.94
C GLY A 71 6.17 6.19 5.81
N ALA A 72 5.03 6.19 5.11
CA ALA A 72 4.73 7.16 4.06
C ALA A 72 4.73 8.60 4.59
N ARG A 73 4.15 8.84 5.78
CA ARG A 73 4.19 10.15 6.44
C ARG A 73 5.60 10.58 6.84
N PHE A 74 6.42 9.67 7.36
CA PHE A 74 7.81 9.97 7.71
C PHE A 74 8.65 10.34 6.49
N LEU A 75 8.53 9.56 5.41
CA LEU A 75 9.21 9.84 4.14
C LEU A 75 8.71 11.13 3.50
N GLY A 76 7.40 11.38 3.51
CA GLY A 76 6.82 12.62 3.01
C GLY A 76 7.34 13.84 3.77
N ASN A 77 7.36 13.79 5.09
CA ASN A 77 7.90 14.87 5.91
C ASN A 77 9.40 15.06 5.69
N GLY A 78 10.18 13.97 5.62
CA GLY A 78 11.61 14.01 5.33
C GLY A 78 11.90 14.62 3.95
N ALA A 79 11.20 14.17 2.91
CA ALA A 79 11.32 14.69 1.56
C ALA A 79 10.95 16.18 1.49
N TRP A 80 9.90 16.60 2.22
CA TRP A 80 9.52 18.01 2.31
C TRP A 80 10.60 18.88 2.94
N VAL A 81 11.16 18.43 4.07
CA VAL A 81 12.26 19.13 4.75
C VAL A 81 13.50 19.17 3.86
N LEU A 82 13.85 18.07 3.17
CA LEU A 82 14.97 18.04 2.23
C LEU A 82 14.75 18.99 1.05
N THR A 83 13.55 18.99 0.47
CA THR A 83 13.21 19.87 -0.66
C THR A 83 13.31 21.34 -0.27
N THR A 84 12.73 21.71 0.86
CA THR A 84 12.77 23.10 1.36
C THR A 84 14.17 23.52 1.79
N SER A 85 14.92 22.64 2.47
CA SER A 85 16.32 22.90 2.85
C SER A 85 17.21 23.04 1.63
N ALA A 86 17.04 22.19 0.62
CA ALA A 86 17.76 22.28 -0.63
C ALA A 86 17.46 23.62 -1.33
N LEU A 87 16.20 24.05 -1.40
CA LEU A 87 15.87 25.35 -1.98
C LEU A 87 16.55 26.50 -1.23
N LEU A 88 16.57 26.49 0.11
CA LEU A 88 17.23 27.56 0.87
C LEU A 88 18.73 27.66 0.61
N VAL A 89 19.40 26.55 0.32
CA VAL A 89 20.85 26.54 0.05
C VAL A 89 21.16 26.73 -1.44
N VAL A 90 20.46 26.00 -2.30
CA VAL A 90 20.68 26.00 -3.75
C VAL A 90 20.21 27.30 -4.38
N PHE A 91 19.11 27.89 -3.91
CA PHE A 91 18.56 29.11 -4.54
C PHE A 91 19.52 30.30 -4.46
N PRO A 92 20.09 30.67 -3.29
CA PRO A 92 21.10 31.73 -3.23
C PRO A 92 22.35 31.42 -4.05
N LEU A 93 22.81 30.16 -4.04
CA LEU A 93 23.96 29.73 -4.84
C LEU A 93 23.72 29.90 -6.34
N LEU A 94 22.53 29.55 -6.82
CA LEU A 94 22.15 29.67 -8.23
C LEU A 94 22.16 31.14 -8.69
N VAL A 95 21.71 32.06 -7.82
CA VAL A 95 21.74 33.51 -8.10
C VAL A 95 23.16 34.03 -8.25
N GLU A 96 24.09 33.61 -7.39
CA GLU A 96 25.48 34.11 -7.44
C GLU A 96 26.21 33.66 -8.71
N ILE A 97 26.07 32.38 -9.08
CA ILE A 97 26.63 31.84 -10.33
C ILE A 97 26.04 32.57 -11.56
N GLY A 98 24.74 32.90 -11.50
CA GLY A 98 24.08 33.71 -12.51
C GLY A 98 24.69 35.12 -12.66
N ARG A 99 25.16 35.74 -11.56
CA ARG A 99 25.78 37.07 -11.61
C ARG A 99 27.14 37.05 -12.28
N GLU A 100 27.98 36.08 -11.95
CA GLU A 100 29.29 35.91 -12.59
C GLU A 100 29.14 35.69 -14.10
N SER A 101 28.21 34.82 -14.51
CA SER A 101 27.93 34.60 -15.94
C SER A 101 27.36 35.83 -16.66
N ALA A 102 26.63 36.70 -15.97
CA ALA A 102 26.14 37.95 -16.54
C ALA A 102 27.27 38.96 -16.75
N ILE A 103 28.18 39.10 -15.78
CA ILE A 103 29.36 39.96 -15.90
C ILE A 103 30.27 39.48 -17.04
N ASN A 104 30.54 38.17 -17.09
CA ASN A 104 31.36 37.57 -18.15
C ASN A 104 30.77 37.83 -19.55
N GLN A 105 29.44 37.80 -19.71
CA GLN A 105 28.80 38.14 -20.98
C GLN A 105 28.97 39.61 -21.36
N MET A 106 28.84 40.52 -20.39
CA MET A 106 29.07 41.96 -20.62
C MET A 106 30.52 42.26 -21.00
N GLU A 107 31.49 41.54 -20.41
CA GLU A 107 32.91 41.63 -20.77
C GLU A 107 33.22 41.01 -22.14
N SER A 108 32.51 39.93 -22.49
CA SER A 108 32.67 39.24 -23.78
C SER A 108 32.04 40.00 -24.94
N ASP A 109 31.06 40.87 -24.67
CA ASP A 109 30.35 41.63 -25.69
C ASP A 109 31.18 42.86 -26.09
N PRO A 110 31.77 42.90 -27.31
CA PRO A 110 32.64 44.00 -27.74
C PRO A 110 31.91 45.35 -27.87
N TYR A 111 30.59 45.37 -27.67
CA TYR A 111 29.74 46.57 -27.71
C TYR A 111 29.22 46.99 -26.31
N GLY A 112 29.57 46.25 -25.24
CA GLY A 112 28.88 46.24 -23.94
C GLY A 112 29.32 47.23 -22.86
N GLN A 113 30.10 48.28 -23.17
CA GLN A 113 30.47 49.30 -22.17
C GLN A 113 29.89 50.68 -22.50
N PRO A 114 29.08 51.31 -21.61
CA PRO A 114 28.70 52.72 -21.76
C PRO A 114 29.93 53.60 -21.49
N GLY A 115 30.69 53.88 -22.55
CA GLY A 115 31.86 54.76 -22.50
C GLY A 115 33.06 54.36 -23.35
N GLN A 116 33.05 53.18 -23.97
CA GLN A 116 34.15 52.79 -24.87
C GLN A 116 33.90 53.30 -26.30
N PRO A 117 34.81 54.10 -26.88
CA PRO A 117 34.71 54.48 -28.28
C PRO A 117 34.85 53.24 -29.16
N LEU A 118 33.95 53.11 -30.14
CA LEU A 118 33.94 52.03 -31.12
C LEU A 118 35.33 51.87 -31.76
N PRO A 119 35.78 50.62 -32.01
CA PRO A 119 37.04 50.39 -32.69
C PRO A 119 37.03 51.11 -34.05
N PRO A 120 38.05 51.91 -34.37
CA PRO A 120 38.07 52.70 -35.59
C PRO A 120 38.09 51.76 -36.81
N GLY A 121 36.98 51.73 -37.56
CA GLY A 121 36.88 50.98 -38.81
C GLY A 121 35.53 50.34 -39.14
N GLN A 122 34.58 50.25 -38.20
CA GLN A 122 33.26 49.67 -38.50
C GLN A 122 32.24 50.75 -38.92
N HIS A 123 31.90 50.75 -40.20
CA HIS A 123 30.83 51.52 -40.80
C HIS A 123 29.51 50.74 -40.72
N LEU A 124 28.42 51.43 -40.36
CA LEU A 124 27.07 50.88 -40.38
C LEU A 124 26.63 50.60 -41.83
N PRO A 125 26.12 49.41 -42.17
CA PRO A 125 25.48 49.20 -43.47
C PRO A 125 24.20 50.04 -43.57
N SER A 126 24.06 50.72 -44.71
CA SER A 126 22.93 51.60 -45.06
C SER A 126 21.63 50.86 -45.30
#